data_AF-A0A812F8R0-F1
#
_entry.id   AF-A0A812F8R0-F1
#
_cell.length_a   1.000
_cell.length_b   1.000
_cell.length_c   1.000
_cell.angle_alpha   90.00
_cell.angle_beta   90.00
_cell.angle_gamma   90.00
#
_symmetry.space_group_name_H-M   'P 1'
#
loop_
_entity.id
_entity.type
_entity.pdbx_description
1 polymer ?
#
loop_
_entity_poly.entity_id
_entity_poly.type
_entity_poly.pdbx_seq_one_letter_code
_entity_poly.pdbx_strand_id
1 'polypeptide(L)'
;MATTKEEFESAFKILSQFERQLIPAQEFGWEFITSRVKPSKATLWRNLEFRDEFVRVKKLVGAYKKGKAGYDLNASKESTKDAEINKLKRKIEELESQLSRERERLAYAAVVARRENIDPIKFEENSPLLGAIGRKKKYG
;
A
#
# COMPACT_ATOMS: atom_id res chain seq x y z
N MET A 1 -16.79 15.79 -4.95
CA MET A 1 -17.42 14.64 -4.27
C MET A 1 -16.33 13.66 -3.90
N ALA A 2 -16.08 13.46 -2.60
CA ALA A 2 -15.15 12.45 -2.12
C ALA A 2 -15.85 11.09 -2.18
N THR A 3 -15.30 10.14 -2.92
CA THR A 3 -15.80 8.76 -2.96
C THR A 3 -15.65 8.14 -1.57
N THR A 4 -16.70 7.49 -1.06
CA THR A 4 -16.68 6.94 0.28
C THR A 4 -15.93 5.60 0.30
N LYS A 5 -15.41 5.20 1.47
CA LYS A 5 -14.70 3.93 1.66
C LYS A 5 -15.55 2.73 1.20
N GLU A 6 -16.86 2.79 1.45
CA GLU A 6 -17.85 1.79 1.06
C GLU A 6 -17.93 1.58 -0.46
N GLU A 7 -17.79 2.66 -1.23
CA GLU A 7 -17.82 2.60 -2.69
C GLU A 7 -16.60 1.87 -3.25
N PHE A 8 -15.42 2.04 -2.63
CA PHE A 8 -14.24 1.26 -2.97
C PHE A 8 -14.40 -0.21 -2.56
N GLU A 9 -14.93 -0.49 -1.38
CA GLU A 9 -15.17 -1.85 -0.91
C GLU A 9 -16.07 -2.65 -1.87
N SER A 10 -17.07 -2.00 -2.47
CA SER A 10 -17.91 -2.63 -3.49
C SER A 10 -17.11 -3.08 -4.72
N ALA A 11 -16.15 -2.26 -5.16
CA ALA A 11 -15.27 -2.59 -6.28
C ALA A 11 -14.29 -3.72 -5.93
N PHE A 12 -13.73 -3.71 -4.71
CA PHE A 12 -12.88 -4.81 -4.22
C PHE A 12 -13.62 -6.13 -4.11
N LYS A 13 -14.90 -6.11 -3.69
CA LYS A 13 -15.75 -7.32 -3.65
C LYS A 13 -15.90 -7.95 -5.03
N ILE A 14 -16.09 -7.14 -6.08
CA ILE A 14 -16.18 -7.65 -7.46
C ILE A 14 -14.86 -8.32 -7.88
N LEU A 15 -13.71 -7.74 -7.56
CA LEU A 15 -12.41 -8.35 -7.85
C LEU A 15 -12.23 -9.70 -7.14
N SER A 16 -12.66 -9.79 -5.88
CA SER A 16 -12.63 -11.06 -5.13
C SER A 16 -13.56 -12.12 -5.72
N GLN A 17 -14.72 -11.74 -6.27
CA GLN A 17 -15.61 -12.68 -6.95
C GLN A 17 -15.00 -13.26 -8.22
N PHE A 18 -14.26 -12.45 -9.00
CA PHE A 18 -13.51 -12.94 -10.16
C PHE A 18 -12.36 -13.87 -9.75
N GLU A 19 -11.65 -13.55 -8.67
CA GLU A 19 -10.59 -14.42 -8.14
C GLU A 19 -11.13 -15.81 -7.78
N ARG A 20 -12.31 -15.85 -7.14
CA ARG A 20 -13.00 -17.07 -6.71
C ARG A 20 -13.75 -17.81 -7.81
N GLN A 21 -13.67 -17.33 -9.06
CA GLN A 21 -14.44 -17.86 -10.19
C GLN A 21 -15.97 -17.89 -9.94
N LEU A 22 -16.47 -17.02 -9.06
CA LEU A 22 -17.91 -16.87 -8.82
C LEU A 22 -18.60 -16.14 -10.00
N ILE A 23 -17.82 -15.38 -10.75
CA ILE A 23 -18.22 -14.73 -12.00
C ILE A 23 -17.37 -15.32 -13.12
N PRO A 24 -17.95 -15.56 -14.32
CA PRO A 24 -17.20 -16.03 -15.47
C PRO A 24 -16.00 -15.12 -15.77
N ALA A 25 -14.82 -15.72 -15.92
CA ALA A 25 -13.59 -15.03 -16.25
C ALA A 25 -13.73 -14.14 -17.49
N GLN A 26 -14.53 -14.59 -18.47
CA GLN A 26 -14.82 -13.94 -19.75
C GLN A 26 -15.34 -12.51 -19.57
N GLU A 27 -16.16 -12.29 -18.55
CA GLU A 27 -16.80 -11.02 -18.25
C GLU A 27 -15.87 -10.01 -17.56
N PHE A 28 -14.64 -10.42 -17.21
CA PHE A 28 -13.68 -9.52 -16.60
C PHE A 28 -13.28 -8.39 -17.54
N GLY A 29 -13.65 -7.17 -17.15
CA GLY A 29 -13.34 -5.94 -17.88
C GLY A 29 -13.76 -4.71 -17.07
N TRP A 30 -13.29 -3.54 -17.51
CA TRP A 30 -13.65 -2.27 -16.88
C TRP A 30 -15.15 -2.02 -16.94
N GLU A 31 -15.79 -2.34 -18.06
CA GLU A 31 -17.23 -2.18 -18.29
C GLU A 31 -18.06 -2.95 -17.25
N PHE A 32 -17.65 -4.17 -16.93
CA PHE A 32 -18.34 -4.99 -15.93
C PHE A 32 -18.27 -4.36 -14.53
N ILE A 33 -17.12 -3.81 -14.17
CA ILE A 33 -16.90 -3.19 -12.86
C ILE A 33 -17.65 -1.85 -12.79
N THR A 34 -17.44 -0.96 -13.75
CA THR A 34 -18.02 0.40 -13.74
C THR A 34 -19.53 0.43 -13.94
N SER A 35 -20.14 -0.64 -14.46
CA SER A 35 -21.60 -0.77 -14.52
C SER A 35 -22.23 -1.15 -13.17
N ARG A 36 -21.43 -1.66 -12.22
CA ARG A 36 -21.90 -2.17 -10.92
C ARG A 36 -21.44 -1.34 -9.72
N VAL A 37 -20.56 -0.38 -9.93
CA VAL A 37 -20.04 0.50 -8.88
C VAL A 37 -20.20 1.96 -9.28
N LYS A 38 -20.45 2.82 -8.29
CA LYS A 38 -20.58 4.27 -8.49
C LYS A 38 -19.28 4.95 -8.94
N PRO A 39 -18.09 4.59 -8.41
CA PRO A 39 -16.85 5.24 -8.81
C PRO A 39 -16.51 4.99 -10.28
N SER A 40 -16.12 6.06 -10.98
CA SER A 40 -15.62 5.93 -12.35
C SER A 40 -14.29 5.19 -12.39
N LYS A 41 -13.94 4.65 -13.57
CA LYS A 41 -12.63 4.05 -13.83
C LYS A 41 -11.47 4.94 -13.40
N ALA A 42 -11.53 6.24 -13.70
CA ALA A 42 -10.47 7.18 -13.35
C ALA A 42 -10.32 7.32 -11.83
N THR A 43 -11.43 7.35 -11.09
CA THR A 43 -11.42 7.41 -9.63
C THR A 43 -10.87 6.14 -9.01
N LEU A 44 -11.27 4.96 -9.52
CA LEU A 44 -10.74 3.67 -9.08
C LEU A 44 -9.24 3.54 -9.36
N TRP A 45 -8.78 3.98 -10.54
CA TRP A 45 -7.38 3.84 -10.96
C TRP A 45 -6.41 4.76 -10.21
N ARG A 46 -6.91 5.85 -9.62
CA ARG A 46 -6.14 6.73 -8.74
C ARG A 46 -5.84 6.10 -7.38
N ASN A 47 -6.63 5.13 -6.94
CA ASN A 47 -6.37 4.37 -5.72
C ASN A 47 -5.32 3.27 -6.02
N LEU A 48 -4.14 3.41 -5.41
CA LEU A 48 -3.01 2.49 -5.61
C LEU A 48 -3.35 1.05 -5.21
N GLU A 49 -4.07 0.86 -4.10
CA GLU A 49 -4.46 -0.47 -3.61
C GLU A 49 -5.40 -1.17 -4.59
N PHE A 50 -6.39 -0.44 -5.10
CA PHE A 50 -7.33 -0.99 -6.08
C PHE A 50 -6.63 -1.30 -7.40
N ARG A 51 -5.73 -0.42 -7.85
CA ARG A 51 -4.96 -0.62 -9.09
C ARG A 51 -4.10 -1.88 -9.01
N ASP A 52 -3.39 -2.08 -7.92
CA ASP A 52 -2.55 -3.26 -7.73
C ASP A 52 -3.40 -4.54 -7.71
N GLU A 53 -4.52 -4.51 -6.99
CA GLU A 53 -5.44 -5.64 -6.91
C GLU A 53 -6.07 -5.97 -8.26
N PHE A 54 -6.49 -4.95 -9.02
CA PHE A 54 -7.02 -5.13 -10.37
C PHE A 54 -5.98 -5.79 -11.29
N VAL A 55 -4.71 -5.38 -11.21
CA VAL A 55 -3.63 -5.98 -12.00
C VAL A 55 -3.37 -7.43 -11.59
N ARG A 56 -3.40 -7.73 -10.29
CA ARG A 56 -3.27 -9.09 -9.75
C ARG A 56 -4.38 -9.99 -10.28
N VAL A 57 -5.63 -9.60 -10.08
CA VAL A 57 -6.80 -10.37 -10.51
C VAL A 57 -6.85 -10.50 -12.03
N LYS A 58 -6.48 -9.46 -12.80
CA LYS A 58 -6.40 -9.55 -14.27
C LYS A 58 -5.45 -10.66 -14.74
N LYS A 59 -4.28 -10.82 -14.10
CA LYS A 59 -3.33 -11.90 -14.44
C LYS A 59 -3.94 -13.27 -14.16
N LEU A 60 -4.55 -13.41 -12.99
CA LEU A 60 -5.17 -14.65 -12.52
C LEU A 60 -6.37 -15.06 -13.38
N VAL A 61 -7.27 -14.13 -13.69
CA VAL A 61 -8.37 -14.33 -14.64
C VAL A 61 -7.84 -14.68 -16.04
N GLY A 62 -6.74 -14.07 -16.46
CA GLY A 62 -6.07 -14.42 -17.71
C GLY A 62 -5.56 -15.86 -17.75
N ALA A 63 -5.12 -16.41 -16.61
CA ALA A 63 -4.75 -17.82 -16.47
C ALA A 63 -5.98 -18.73 -16.52
N TYR A 64 -7.09 -18.32 -15.87
CA TYR A 64 -8.36 -19.03 -15.91
C TYR A 64 -8.93 -19.13 -17.33
N LYS A 65 -8.94 -18.01 -18.08
CA LYS A 65 -9.40 -18.00 -19.50
C LYS A 65 -8.62 -18.98 -20.38
N LYS A 66 -7.34 -19.21 -20.08
CA LYS A 66 -6.45 -20.09 -20.83
C LYS A 66 -6.52 -21.55 -20.36
N GLY A 67 -7.34 -21.87 -19.38
CA GLY A 67 -7.42 -23.20 -18.77
C GLY A 67 -6.14 -23.63 -18.05
N LYS A 68 -5.22 -22.70 -17.77
CA LYS A 68 -3.91 -23.00 -17.16
C LYS A 68 -3.96 -23.06 -15.63
N ALA A 69 -5.07 -22.61 -15.04
CA ALA A 69 -5.28 -22.57 -13.61
C ALA A 69 -6.78 -22.70 -13.30
N GLY A 70 -7.10 -23.34 -12.17
CA GLY A 70 -8.42 -23.29 -11.53
C GLY A 70 -8.31 -22.54 -10.20
N TYR A 71 -9.44 -22.11 -9.66
CA TYR A 71 -9.44 -21.53 -8.32
C TYR A 71 -9.00 -22.57 -7.28
N ASP A 72 -7.97 -22.20 -6.51
CA ASP A 72 -7.55 -22.93 -5.31
C ASP A 72 -7.58 -21.97 -4.12
N LEU A 73 -8.27 -22.40 -3.06
CA LEU A 73 -8.42 -21.64 -1.82
C LEU A 73 -7.07 -21.40 -1.13
N ASN A 74 -6.13 -22.33 -1.24
CA ASN A 74 -4.80 -22.19 -0.64
C ASN A 74 -3.97 -21.16 -1.40
N ALA A 75 -3.93 -21.26 -2.73
CA ALA A 75 -3.26 -20.28 -3.59
C ALA A 75 -3.84 -18.86 -3.45
N SER A 76 -5.17 -18.72 -3.28
CA SER A 76 -5.79 -17.42 -3.04
C SER A 76 -5.37 -16.81 -1.70
N LYS A 77 -5.36 -17.62 -0.61
CA LYS A 77 -4.87 -17.16 0.70
C LYS A 77 -3.39 -16.78 0.66
N GLU A 78 -2.55 -17.56 -0.01
CA GLU A 78 -1.13 -17.21 -0.20
C GLU A 78 -0.97 -15.90 -0.99
N SER A 79 -1.74 -15.73 -2.06
CA SER A 79 -1.71 -14.50 -2.85
C SER A 79 -2.13 -13.26 -2.06
N THR A 80 -3.10 -13.39 -1.14
CA THR A 80 -3.49 -12.29 -0.24
C THR A 80 -2.37 -11.94 0.76
N LYS A 81 -1.69 -12.96 1.30
CA LYS A 81 -0.52 -12.76 2.18
C LYS A 81 0.63 -12.10 1.42
N ASP A 82 0.89 -12.51 0.17
CA ASP A 82 1.92 -11.91 -0.67
C ASP A 82 1.62 -10.45 -1.00
N ALA A 83 0.35 -10.11 -1.24
CA ALA A 83 -0.07 -8.73 -1.43
C ALA A 83 0.13 -7.89 -0.16
N GLU A 84 -0.20 -8.46 1.01
CA GLU A 84 0.02 -7.81 2.30
C GLU A 84 1.52 -7.62 2.60
N ILE A 85 2.36 -8.62 2.32
CA ILE A 85 3.81 -8.53 2.42
C ILE A 85 4.35 -7.39 1.54
N ASN A 86 3.88 -7.28 0.31
CA ASN A 86 4.30 -6.21 -0.59
C ASN A 86 3.85 -4.83 -0.11
N LYS A 87 2.64 -4.72 0.45
CA LYS A 87 2.14 -3.48 1.07
C LYS A 87 3.01 -3.08 2.26
N LEU A 88 3.36 -4.03 3.12
CA LEU A 88 4.24 -3.81 4.26
C LEU A 88 5.65 -3.38 3.83
N LYS A 89 6.24 -4.02 2.80
CA LYS A 89 7.53 -3.63 2.24
C LYS A 89 7.53 -2.19 1.74
N ARG A 90 6.52 -1.78 0.96
CA ARG A 90 6.38 -0.39 0.50
C ARG A 90 6.23 0.58 1.66
N LYS A 91 5.52 0.18 2.72
CA LYS A 91 5.37 1.03 3.91
C LYS A 91 6.69 1.19 4.65
N ILE A 92 7.51 0.14 4.73
CA ILE A 92 8.87 0.20 5.28
C ILE A 92 9.71 1.18 4.45
N GLU A 93 9.73 1.06 3.13
CA GLU A 93 10.49 1.97 2.26
C GLU A 93 10.06 3.43 2.43
N GLU A 94 8.74 3.70 2.52
CA GLU A 94 8.22 5.04 2.76
C GLU A 94 8.67 5.59 4.13
N LEU A 95 8.57 4.78 5.18
CA LEU A 95 8.98 5.16 6.53
C LEU A 95 10.50 5.38 6.64
N GLU A 96 11.30 4.58 5.94
CA GLU A 96 12.74 4.75 5.86
C GLU A 96 13.12 6.05 5.15
N SER A 97 12.44 6.38 4.05
CA SER A 97 12.61 7.66 3.35
C SER A 97 12.25 8.85 4.23
N GLN A 98 11.12 8.78 4.95
CA GLN A 98 10.72 9.82 5.91
C GLN A 98 11.75 9.97 7.04
N LEU A 99 12.23 8.86 7.59
CA LEU A 99 13.25 8.87 8.63
C LEU A 99 14.56 9.50 8.14
N SER A 100 14.99 9.20 6.91
CA SER A 100 16.19 9.80 6.32
C SER A 100 16.04 11.32 6.20
N ARG A 101 14.89 11.79 5.71
CA ARG A 101 14.61 13.22 5.57
C ARG A 101 14.61 13.95 6.91
N GLU A 102 14.05 13.34 7.95
CA GLU A 102 14.05 13.92 9.29
C GLU A 102 15.46 13.95 9.92
N ARG A 103 16.31 12.97 9.62
CA ARG A 103 17.74 13.00 10.02
C ARG A 103 18.49 14.15 9.35
N GLU A 104 18.26 14.38 8.05
CA GLU A 104 18.86 15.52 7.33
C GLU A 104 18.41 16.86 7.93
N ARG A 105 17.11 17.00 8.26
CA ARG A 105 16.58 18.19 8.94
C ARG A 105 17.22 18.42 10.29
N LEU A 106 17.38 17.37 11.09
CA LEU A 106 18.02 17.45 12.40
C LEU A 106 19.49 17.87 12.27
N ALA A 107 20.22 17.28 11.32
CA ALA A 107 21.61 17.64 11.05
C ALA A 107 21.73 19.11 10.59
N TYR A 108 20.84 19.56 9.71
CA TYR A 108 20.79 20.95 9.28
C TYR A 108 20.50 21.91 10.45
N ALA A 109 19.52 21.59 11.31
CA ALA A 109 19.21 22.38 12.49
C ALA A 109 20.42 22.49 13.44
N ALA A 110 21.15 21.38 13.64
CA ALA A 110 22.38 21.37 14.43
C ALA A 110 23.49 22.25 13.81
N VAL A 111 23.60 22.31 12.48
CA VAL A 111 24.56 23.21 11.79
C VAL A 111 24.17 24.68 11.95
N VAL A 112 22.89 25.02 11.80
CA VAL A 112 22.40 26.40 12.00
C VAL A 112 22.58 26.83 13.45
N ALA A 113 22.27 25.96 14.41
CA ALA A 113 22.47 26.24 15.84
C ALA A 113 23.91 26.64 16.16
N ARG A 114 24.92 25.95 15.60
CA ARG A 114 26.34 26.33 15.75
C ARG A 114 26.63 27.73 15.26
N ARG A 115 26.04 28.14 14.14
CA ARG A 115 26.24 29.48 13.55
C ARG A 115 25.65 30.58 14.43
N GLU A 116 24.57 30.27 15.14
CA GLU A 116 23.85 31.18 16.04
C GLU A 116 24.31 31.08 17.51
N ASN A 117 25.45 30.42 17.81
CA ASN A 117 25.94 30.14 19.17
C ASN A 117 24.94 29.41 20.08
N ILE A 118 24.05 28.61 19.50
CA ILE A 118 23.14 27.72 20.22
C ILE A 118 23.79 26.34 20.30
N ASP A 119 23.82 25.76 21.50
CA ASP A 119 24.34 24.40 21.71
C ASP A 119 23.56 23.36 20.87
N PRO A 120 24.21 22.73 19.87
CA PRO A 120 23.56 21.75 19.00
C PRO A 120 23.20 20.44 19.71
N ILE A 121 23.88 20.13 20.83
CA ILE A 121 23.66 18.91 21.61
C ILE A 121 22.22 18.87 22.14
N LYS A 122 21.59 20.04 22.37
CA LYS A 122 20.17 20.13 22.74
C LYS A 122 19.23 19.49 21.72
N PHE A 123 19.58 19.51 20.44
CA PHE A 123 18.80 18.87 19.37
C PHE A 123 19.10 17.38 19.25
N GLU A 124 20.29 16.92 19.64
CA GLU A 124 20.66 15.51 19.63
C GLU A 124 20.08 14.77 20.85
N GLU A 125 20.24 15.29 22.07
CA GLU A 125 19.78 14.61 23.30
C GLU A 125 18.25 14.62 23.45
N ASN A 126 17.58 15.71 23.09
CA ASN A 126 16.12 15.84 23.21
C ASN A 126 15.39 15.56 21.88
N SER A 127 16.07 14.99 20.89
CA SER A 127 15.41 14.62 19.64
C SER A 127 14.35 13.54 19.89
N PRO A 128 13.09 13.76 19.52
CA PRO A 128 12.07 12.70 19.53
C PRO A 128 12.51 11.48 18.69
N LEU A 129 13.38 11.68 17.69
CA LEU A 129 13.89 10.64 16.80
C LEU A 129 14.91 9.71 17.50
N LEU A 130 15.82 10.26 18.30
CA LEU A 130 16.83 9.47 19.02
C LEU A 130 16.22 8.70 20.20
N GLY A 131 15.25 9.30 20.89
CA GLY A 131 14.46 8.59 21.91
C GLY A 131 13.67 7.39 21.35
N ALA A 132 13.14 7.50 20.12
CA ALA A 132 12.46 6.40 19.44
C ALA A 132 13.43 5.27 19.02
N ILE A 133 14.64 5.61 18.56
CA ILE A 133 15.68 4.64 18.18
C ILE A 133 16.22 3.89 19.42
N GLY A 134 16.47 4.61 20.52
CA GLY A 134 16.93 4.04 21.79
C GLY A 134 15.94 3.04 22.40
N ARG A 135 14.63 3.31 22.28
CA ARG A 135 13.59 2.35 22.69
C ARG A 135 13.57 1.11 21.80
N LYS A 136 13.78 1.24 20.48
CA LYS A 136 13.83 0.11 19.55
C LYS A 136 14.97 -0.88 19.87
N LYS A 137 16.14 -0.38 20.31
CA LYS A 137 17.30 -1.20 20.72
C LYS A 137 17.12 -1.93 22.06
N LYS A 138 16.21 -1.47 22.92
CA LYS A 138 16.01 -2.01 24.27
C LYS A 138 14.93 -3.10 24.35
N TYR A 139 14.12 -3.22 23.29
CA TYR A 139 12.96 -4.13 23.20
C TYR A 139 12.92 -4.91 21.87
N GLY A 140 14.03 -4.93 21.11
CA GLY A 140 14.20 -5.69 19.88
C GLY A 140 15.05 -6.93 20.10
#